data_AF-A0A4Q3UN75-F1
#
_entry.id   AF-A0A4Q3UN75-F1
#
_cell.length_a   1.000
_cell.length_b   1.000
_cell.length_c   1.000
_cell.angle_alpha   90.00
_cell.angle_beta   90.00
_cell.angle_gamma   90.00
#
_symmetry.space_group_name_H-M   'P 1'
#
loop_
_entity.id
_entity.type
_entity.pdbx_description
1 polymer ?
#
loop_
_entity_poly.entity_id
_entity_poly.type
_entity_poly.pdbx_seq_one_letter_code
_entity_poly.pdbx_strand_id
1 'polypeptide(L)' 'VKPTSSILTPRKSVNKDGEDVDIRTKGRHDPCVGIRGAPVAEAMVAAVLADHMLRHRGQTGR' A
#
# COMPACT_ATOMS: atom_id res chain seq x y z
N VAL A 1 -7.23 -5.79 -3.17
CA VAL A 1 -6.81 -4.79 -2.15
C VAL A 1 -7.51 -5.11 -0.85
N LYS A 2 -6.78 -5.27 0.26
CA LYS A 2 -7.42 -5.49 1.57
C LYS A 2 -8.12 -4.22 2.06
N PRO A 3 -9.13 -4.32 2.95
CA PRO A 3 -9.66 -3.15 3.65
C PRO A 3 -8.59 -2.39 4.44
N THR A 4 -8.85 -1.11 4.73
CA THR A 4 -7.97 -0.28 5.57
C THR A 4 -7.85 -0.92 6.96
N SER A 5 -6.61 -1.11 7.45
CA SER A 5 -6.38 -1.77 8.75
C SER A 5 -6.88 -0.94 9.94
N SER A 6 -6.74 0.38 9.85
CA SER A 6 -7.15 1.31 10.90
C SER A 6 -8.64 1.60 10.80
N ILE A 7 -9.40 1.13 11.78
CA ILE A 7 -10.83 1.36 11.91
C ILE A 7 -11.16 1.84 13.33
N LEU A 8 -12.26 2.58 13.47
CA LEU A 8 -12.65 3.20 14.75
C LEU A 8 -13.10 2.19 15.82
N THR A 9 -13.46 0.97 15.40
CA THR A 9 -13.85 -0.12 16.29
C THR A 9 -12.64 -0.66 17.05
N PRO A 10 -12.70 -0.80 18.39
CA PRO A 10 -11.65 -1.44 19.19
C PRO A 10 -11.31 -2.85 18.69
N ARG A 11 -10.03 -3.20 18.74
CA ARG A 11 -9.49 -4.50 18.30
C ARG A 11 -8.39 -4.96 19.25
N LYS A 12 -8.48 -6.23 19.65
CA LYS A 12 -7.39 -6.91 20.35
C LYS A 12 -6.15 -7.01 19.46
N SER A 13 -4.99 -6.76 20.04
CA SER A 13 -3.68 -6.84 19.41
C SER A 13 -2.61 -7.12 20.47
N VAL A 14 -1.34 -7.08 20.07
CA VAL A 14 -0.19 -7.30 20.94
C VAL A 14 0.78 -6.14 20.75
N ASN A 15 1.33 -5.63 21.86
CA ASN A 15 2.32 -4.55 21.81
C ASN A 15 3.72 -5.10 21.46
N LYS A 16 4.74 -4.23 21.42
CA LYS A 16 6.11 -4.65 21.07
C LYS A 16 6.75 -5.55 22.13
N ASP A 17 6.29 -5.47 23.36
CA ASP A 17 6.77 -6.24 24.51
C ASP A 17 6.06 -7.60 24.63
N GLY A 18 5.10 -7.89 23.74
CA GLY A 18 4.38 -9.16 23.68
C GLY A 18 3.12 -9.22 24.54
N GLU A 19 2.69 -8.10 25.13
CA GLU A 19 1.52 -8.04 26.01
C GLU A 19 0.23 -7.77 25.23
N ASP A 20 -0.87 -8.38 25.67
CA ASP A 20 -2.20 -8.19 25.10
C ASP A 20 -2.70 -6.75 25.32
N VAL A 21 -3.16 -6.11 24.24
CA VAL A 21 -3.67 -4.74 24.27
C VAL A 21 -4.93 -4.59 23.42
N ASP A 22 -5.84 -3.70 23.82
CA ASP A 22 -6.97 -3.29 22.97
C ASP A 22 -6.63 -1.96 22.28
N ILE A 23 -6.57 -1.99 20.95
CA ILE A 23 -6.22 -0.85 20.12
C ILE A 23 -7.49 -0.22 19.59
N ARG A 24 -7.66 1.07 19.88
CA ARG A 24 -8.68 1.92 19.25
C ARG A 24 -8.01 3.05 18.49
N THR A 25 -8.12 3.02 17.16
CA THR A 25 -7.60 4.12 16.34
C THR A 25 -8.52 5.35 16.46
N LYS A 26 -7.91 6.54 16.57
CA LYS A 26 -8.61 7.83 16.71
C LYS A 26 -8.37 8.68 15.46
N GLY A 27 -9.35 9.51 15.09
CA GLY A 27 -9.23 10.44 13.94
C GLY A 27 -9.69 9.85 12.61
N ARG A 28 -9.55 10.64 11.53
CA ARG A 28 -10.03 10.28 10.18
C ARG A 28 -9.09 9.30 9.52
N HIS A 29 -9.64 8.21 9.00
CA HIS A 29 -8.94 7.19 8.22
C HIS A 29 -9.67 6.95 6.90
N ASP A 30 -8.96 6.45 5.91
CA ASP A 30 -9.56 6.12 4.63
C ASP A 30 -10.57 4.97 4.79
N PRO A 31 -11.83 5.12 4.36
CA PRO A 31 -12.79 4.01 4.36
C PRO A 31 -12.40 2.95 3.31
N CYS A 32 -11.64 3.34 2.28
CA CYS A 32 -11.13 2.45 1.24
C CYS A 32 -9.79 2.96 0.71
N VAL A 33 -8.69 2.27 1.04
CA VAL A 33 -7.36 2.57 0.47
C VAL A 33 -7.27 2.26 -1.03
N GLY A 34 -8.18 1.43 -1.57
CA GLY A 34 -8.15 1.03 -2.98
C GLY A 34 -8.32 2.18 -3.96
N ILE A 35 -9.14 3.19 -3.62
CA ILE A 35 -9.36 4.37 -4.46
C ILE A 35 -8.04 5.14 -4.66
N ARG A 36 -7.28 5.31 -3.58
CA ARG A 36 -5.95 5.93 -3.63
C ARG A 36 -4.88 5.00 -4.20
N GLY A 37 -5.07 3.69 -4.10
CA GLY A 37 -4.17 2.68 -4.63
C GLY A 37 -4.19 2.60 -6.16
N ALA A 38 -5.32 2.87 -6.81
CA ALA A 38 -5.44 2.83 -8.27
C ALA A 38 -4.42 3.74 -9.01
N PRO A 39 -4.34 5.06 -8.73
CA PRO A 39 -3.34 5.91 -9.39
C PRO A 39 -1.89 5.51 -9.06
N VAL A 40 -1.64 4.95 -7.88
CA VAL A 40 -0.31 4.41 -7.54
C VAL A 40 0.02 3.21 -8.42
N ALA A 41 -0.92 2.27 -8.59
CA ALA A 41 -0.72 1.10 -9.44
C ALA A 41 -0.46 1.50 -10.91
N GLU A 42 -1.21 2.47 -11.45
CA GLU A 42 -1.00 3.01 -12.79
C GLU A 42 0.41 3.58 -12.97
N ALA A 43 0.87 4.41 -12.02
CA ALA A 43 2.22 4.98 -12.05
C ALA A 43 3.31 3.89 -11.96
N MET A 44 3.11 2.86 -11.12
CA MET A 44 4.04 1.75 -10.99
C MET A 44 4.11 0.92 -12.27
N VAL A 45 2.98 0.68 -12.94
CA VAL A 45 2.95 0.00 -14.24
C VAL A 45 3.72 0.82 -15.29
N ALA A 46 3.49 2.13 -15.36
CA ALA A 46 4.22 3.01 -16.27
C ALA A 46 5.74 2.98 -16.00
N ALA A 47 6.16 3.00 -14.74
CA ALA A 47 7.57 2.91 -14.35
C ALA A 47 8.21 1.58 -14.77
N VAL A 48 7.51 0.45 -14.54
CA VAL A 48 7.98 -0.89 -14.95
C VAL A 48 8.10 -0.99 -16.47
N LEU A 49 7.11 -0.50 -17.21
CA LEU A 49 7.16 -0.49 -18.68
C LEU A 49 8.30 0.39 -19.21
N ALA A 50 8.52 1.57 -18.60
CA ALA A 50 9.63 2.44 -18.97
C ALA A 50 11.00 1.78 -18.70
N ASP A 51 11.16 1.10 -17.56
CA ASP A 51 12.37 0.33 -17.24
C ASP A 51 12.61 -0.78 -18.27
N HIS A 52 11.59 -1.59 -18.60
CA HIS A 52 11.71 -2.62 -19.62
C HIS A 52 12.05 -2.05 -21.01
N MET A 53 11.46 -0.92 -21.38
CA MET A 53 11.79 -0.22 -22.63
C MET A 53 13.27 0.16 -22.64
N LEU A 54 13.78 0.81 -21.59
CA LEU A 54 15.18 1.23 -21.52
C LEU A 54 16.16 0.05 -21.53
N ARG A 55 15.83 -1.04 -20.82
CA ARG A 55 16.62 -2.28 -20.85
C ARG A 55 16.70 -2.87 -22.25
N HIS A 56 15.59 -2.90 -22.97
CA HIS A 56 15.57 -3.39 -24.35
C HIS A 56 16.47 -2.52 -25.24
N ARG A 57 16.32 -1.18 -25.14
CA ARG A 57 17.16 -0.22 -25.90
C ARG A 57 18.65 -0.40 -25.61
N GLY A 58 19.01 -0.61 -24.35
CA GLY A 58 20.40 -0.85 -23.94
C GLY A 58 21.00 -2.14 -24.50
N GLN A 59 20.18 -3.16 -24.78
CA GLN A 59 20.63 -4.43 -25.36
C GLN A 59 20.71 -4.40 -26.88
N THR A 60 19.75 -3.77 -27.55
CA THR A 60 19.62 -3.82 -29.01
C THR A 60 20.14 -2.57 -29.73
N GLY A 61 20.48 -1.51 -28.98
CA GLY A 61 21.03 -0.27 -29.52
C GLY A 61 20.03 0.60 -30.29
N ARG A 62 18.72 0.31 -30.18
CA ARG A 62 17.61 1.08 -30.73
C ARG A 62 16.58 1.36 -29.66
#